data_AF-A0A4S4EL56-F1
#
_entry.id   AF-A0A4S4EL56-F1
#
_cell.length_a   1.000
_cell.length_b   1.000
_cell.length_c   1.000
_cell.angle_alpha   90.00
_cell.angle_beta   90.00
_cell.angle_gamma   90.00
#
_symmetry.space_group_name_H-M   'P 1'
#
loop_
_entity.id
_entity.type
_entity.pdbx_description
1 polymer ?
#
loop_
_entity_poly.entity_id
_entity_poly.type
_entity_poly.pdbx_seq_one_letter_code
_entity_poly.pdbx_strand_id
1 'polypeptide(L)'
;MKVSNDVDLKQIAEDTELFTGAELEGLCREAGIVTLREDISASVVCNRHFQTVWRSLKPVLTREEVNSYSSFMKNPSLISSGSSKASAKQNSKHTTSLLGSVGPVLIGILSFILLAGVKYFFMQTDRFPNELATT
;
A
#
# COMPACT_ATOMS: atom_id res chain seq x y z
N MET A 1 -15.01 -5.28 9.46
CA MET A 1 -15.45 -4.76 10.78
C MET A 1 -16.68 -3.89 10.56
N LYS A 2 -17.59 -3.81 11.54
CA LYS A 2 -18.71 -2.87 11.50
C LYS A 2 -18.24 -1.50 11.97
N VAL A 3 -18.93 -0.45 11.55
CA VAL A 3 -18.70 0.92 12.05
C VAL A 3 -19.70 1.17 13.18
N SER A 4 -19.23 1.76 14.28
CA SER A 4 -20.06 2.12 15.42
C SER A 4 -20.90 3.36 15.15
N ASN A 5 -22.00 3.52 15.87
CA ASN A 5 -22.92 4.65 15.73
C ASN A 5 -22.32 5.99 16.19
N ASP A 6 -21.19 5.98 16.91
CA ASP A 6 -20.45 7.18 17.31
C ASP A 6 -19.60 7.78 16.16
N VAL A 7 -19.51 7.10 15.02
CA VAL A 7 -18.76 7.57 13.85
C VAL A 7 -19.66 8.44 12.98
N ASP A 8 -19.32 9.72 12.88
CA ASP A 8 -19.97 10.66 11.97
C ASP A 8 -19.27 10.65 10.59
N LEU A 9 -19.83 9.90 9.65
CA LEU A 9 -19.31 9.81 8.28
C LEU A 9 -19.41 11.13 7.51
N LYS A 10 -20.37 12.00 7.88
CA LYS A 10 -20.52 13.31 7.23
C LYS A 10 -19.39 14.23 7.67
N GLN A 11 -19.07 14.24 8.96
CA GLN A 11 -17.92 14.99 9.47
C GLN A 11 -16.61 14.48 8.85
N ILE A 12 -16.42 13.16 8.74
CA ILE A 12 -15.22 12.60 8.09
C ILE A 12 -15.13 13.06 6.63
N ALA A 13 -16.24 13.11 5.89
CA ALA A 13 -16.26 13.60 4.52
C ALA A 13 -15.92 15.10 4.41
N GLU A 14 -16.36 15.90 5.38
CA GLU A 14 -16.02 17.34 5.45
C GLU A 14 -14.55 17.56 5.79
N ASP A 15 -14.00 16.75 6.71
CA ASP A 15 -12.61 16.85 7.14
C ASP A 15 -11.61 16.39 6.06
N THR A 16 -12.02 15.43 5.20
CA THR A 16 -11.19 14.80 4.15
C THR A 16 -11.21 15.55 2.82
N GLU A 17 -11.37 16.87 2.82
CA GLU A 17 -11.28 17.65 1.58
C GLU A 17 -9.91 17.43 0.90
N LEU A 18 -9.92 17.28 -0.42
CA LEU A 18 -8.74 16.99 -1.27
C LEU A 18 -8.15 15.58 -1.09
N PHE A 19 -8.77 14.70 -0.31
CA PHE A 19 -8.39 13.29 -0.30
C PHE A 19 -8.85 12.61 -1.59
N THR A 20 -7.99 11.75 -2.11
CA THR A 20 -8.33 10.80 -3.17
C THR A 20 -8.98 9.54 -2.60
N GLY A 21 -9.57 8.72 -3.47
CA GLY A 21 -10.13 7.43 -3.06
C GLY A 21 -9.10 6.50 -2.39
N ALA A 22 -7.83 6.56 -2.80
CA ALA A 22 -6.76 5.76 -2.22
C ALA A 22 -6.44 6.17 -0.77
N GLU A 23 -6.51 7.47 -0.47
CA GLU A 23 -6.29 7.96 0.89
C GLU A 23 -7.47 7.64 1.80
N LEU A 24 -8.71 7.72 1.29
CA LEU A 24 -9.90 7.30 2.02
C LEU A 24 -9.90 5.79 2.31
N GLU A 25 -9.46 4.98 1.35
CA GLU A 25 -9.24 3.54 1.55
C GLU A 25 -8.20 3.32 2.66
N GLY A 26 -7.06 4.01 2.57
CA GLY A 26 -6.00 3.95 3.57
C GLY A 26 -6.47 4.34 4.97
N LEU A 27 -7.24 5.43 5.10
CA LEU A 27 -7.86 5.86 6.35
C LEU A 27 -8.73 4.76 6.95
N CYS A 28 -9.62 4.16 6.17
CA CYS A 28 -10.53 3.11 6.65
C CYS A 28 -9.76 1.84 7.04
N ARG A 29 -8.76 1.46 6.23
CA ARG A 29 -7.93 0.28 6.48
C ARG A 29 -7.14 0.42 7.77
N GLU A 30 -6.47 1.55 7.96
CA GLU A 30 -5.67 1.78 9.16
C GLU A 30 -6.55 1.94 10.41
N ALA A 31 -7.75 2.54 10.31
CA ALA A 31 -8.68 2.59 11.43
C ALA A 31 -9.10 1.18 11.89
N GLY A 32 -9.31 0.25 10.95
CA GLY A 32 -9.51 -1.16 11.26
C GLY A 32 -8.31 -1.82 11.93
N ILE A 33 -7.09 -1.51 11.46
CA ILE A 33 -5.85 -2.02 12.08
C ILE A 33 -5.66 -1.47 13.49
N VAL A 34 -5.90 -0.17 13.71
CA VAL A 34 -5.87 0.45 15.05
C VAL A 34 -6.85 -0.25 15.98
N THR A 35 -8.07 -0.55 15.49
CA THR A 35 -9.06 -1.31 16.26
C THR A 35 -8.52 -2.68 16.69
N LEU A 36 -7.92 -3.44 15.76
CA LEU A 36 -7.36 -4.76 16.03
C LEU A 36 -6.11 -4.74 16.92
N ARG A 37 -5.35 -3.64 16.90
CA ARG A 37 -4.21 -3.42 17.81
C ARG A 37 -4.68 -3.14 19.24
N GLU A 38 -5.84 -2.50 19.42
CA GLU A 38 -6.46 -2.33 20.74
C GLU A 38 -7.01 -3.66 21.28
N ASP A 39 -7.73 -4.42 20.45
CA ASP A 39 -8.29 -5.73 20.78
C ASP A 39 -8.44 -6.59 19.52
N ILE A 40 -7.74 -7.72 19.48
CA ILE A 40 -7.74 -8.64 18.32
C ILE A 40 -9.11 -9.29 18.06
N SER A 41 -9.97 -9.35 19.08
CA SER A 41 -11.33 -9.90 18.98
C SER A 41 -12.38 -8.84 18.60
N ALA A 42 -11.98 -7.57 18.50
CA ALA A 42 -12.88 -6.48 18.18
C ALA A 42 -13.52 -6.67 16.79
N SER A 43 -14.83 -6.39 16.71
CA SER A 43 -15.60 -6.46 15.46
C SER A 43 -16.14 -5.10 15.02
N VAL A 44 -15.93 -4.05 15.81
CA VAL A 44 -16.53 -2.72 15.65
C VAL A 44 -15.44 -1.63 15.72
N VAL A 45 -15.46 -0.72 14.74
CA VAL A 45 -14.59 0.46 14.67
C VAL A 45 -15.33 1.67 15.23
N CYS A 46 -14.76 2.34 16.22
CA CYS A 46 -15.30 3.54 16.87
C CYS A 46 -14.62 4.82 16.33
N ASN A 47 -15.21 5.99 16.63
CA ASN A 47 -14.69 7.27 16.14
C ASN A 47 -13.24 7.53 16.61
N ARG A 48 -12.89 7.10 17.82
CA ARG A 48 -11.51 7.22 18.34
C ARG A 48 -10.47 6.58 17.42
N HIS A 49 -10.79 5.46 16.75
CA HIS A 49 -9.84 4.79 15.86
C HIS A 49 -9.59 5.61 14.60
N PHE A 50 -10.64 6.23 14.04
CA PHE A 50 -10.49 7.19 12.94
C PHE A 50 -9.67 8.40 13.39
N GLN A 51 -9.93 8.96 14.56
CA GLN A 51 -9.17 10.11 15.10
C GLN A 51 -7.68 9.80 15.31
N THR A 52 -7.34 8.57 15.72
CA THR A 52 -5.95 8.12 15.84
C THR A 52 -5.22 8.16 14.49
N VAL A 53 -5.88 7.75 13.42
CA VAL A 53 -5.30 7.74 12.07
C VAL A 53 -5.32 9.14 11.45
N TRP A 54 -6.41 9.88 11.63
CA TRP A 54 -6.64 11.19 11.03
C TRP A 54 -5.46 12.15 11.23
N ARG A 55 -4.88 12.16 12.45
CA ARG A 55 -3.78 13.06 12.83
C ARG A 55 -2.49 12.84 12.04
N SER A 56 -2.31 11.69 11.39
CA SER A 56 -1.10 11.38 10.62
C SER A 56 -1.27 11.52 9.11
N LEU A 57 -2.50 11.67 8.63
CA LEU A 57 -2.80 11.78 7.21
C LEU A 57 -2.76 13.23 6.75
N LYS A 58 -2.38 13.41 5.48
CA LYS A 58 -2.41 14.69 4.77
C LYS A 58 -2.94 14.42 3.36
N PRO A 59 -3.73 15.35 2.79
CA PRO A 59 -4.20 15.22 1.43
C PRO A 59 -3.02 15.20 0.45
N VAL A 60 -3.08 14.27 -0.51
CA VAL A 60 -2.13 14.16 -1.61
C VAL A 60 -2.38 15.26 -2.64
N LEU A 61 -3.63 15.71 -2.81
CA LEU A 61 -3.96 16.78 -3.75
C LEU A 61 -3.91 18.17 -3.11
N THR A 62 -3.46 19.13 -3.90
CA THR A 62 -3.58 20.56 -3.64
C THR A 62 -4.72 21.18 -4.46
N ARG A 63 -5.21 22.34 -4.04
CA ARG A 63 -6.25 23.07 -4.81
C ARG A 63 -5.73 23.49 -6.18
N GLU A 64 -4.45 23.81 -6.29
CA GLU A 64 -3.78 24.18 -7.54
C GLU A 64 -3.77 23.03 -8.54
N GLU A 65 -3.49 21.80 -8.09
CA GLU A 65 -3.54 20.60 -8.93
C GLU A 65 -4.96 20.33 -9.43
N VAL A 66 -5.96 20.42 -8.55
CA VAL A 66 -7.38 20.27 -8.91
C VAL A 66 -7.79 21.34 -9.94
N ASN A 67 -7.40 22.59 -9.72
CA ASN A 67 -7.70 23.70 -10.63
C ASN A 67 -7.02 23.52 -11.98
N SER A 68 -5.73 23.16 -11.98
CA SER A 68 -4.96 22.86 -13.18
C SER A 68 -5.64 21.77 -14.01
N TYR A 69 -5.99 20.65 -13.39
CA TYR A 69 -6.74 19.57 -14.03
C TYR A 69 -8.08 20.05 -14.63
N SER A 70 -8.86 20.81 -13.85
CA SER A 70 -10.16 21.33 -14.29
C SER A 70 -10.06 22.26 -15.50
N SER A 71 -8.96 23.00 -15.63
CA SER A 71 -8.75 23.93 -16.75
C SER A 71 -8.49 23.19 -18.07
N PHE A 72 -7.83 22.03 -18.04
CA PHE A 72 -7.64 21.18 -19.21
C PHE A 72 -8.97 20.67 -19.78
N MET A 73 -9.94 20.36 -18.91
CA MET A 73 -11.26 19.91 -19.35
C MET A 73 -12.11 21.04 -19.96
N LYS A 74 -11.89 22.30 -19.56
CA LYS A 74 -12.68 23.45 -20.01
C LYS A 74 -12.28 23.93 -21.41
N ASN A 75 -11.01 23.80 -21.81
CA ASN A 75 -10.50 24.27 -23.11
C ASN A 75 -9.66 23.20 -23.82
N PRO A 76 -10.28 22.18 -24.45
CA PRO A 76 -9.57 21.12 -25.19
C PRO A 76 -8.73 21.63 -26.37
N SER A 77 -8.99 22.84 -26.87
CA SER A 77 -8.32 23.42 -28.03
C SER A 77 -6.91 23.97 -27.77
N LEU A 78 -6.47 24.09 -26.51
CA LEU A 78 -5.13 24.62 -26.16
C LEU A 78 -4.02 23.55 -26.14
N ILE A 79 -4.32 22.32 -26.56
CA ILE A 79 -3.39 21.17 -26.53
C ILE A 79 -2.16 21.36 -27.48
N SER A 80 -2.15 22.40 -28.32
CA SER A 80 -1.09 22.60 -29.33
C SER A 80 0.12 23.44 -28.91
N SER A 81 0.17 24.10 -27.75
CA SER A 81 1.33 24.95 -27.42
C SER A 81 1.74 24.80 -25.96
N GLY A 82 2.84 24.07 -25.73
CA GLY A 82 3.29 23.66 -24.41
C GLY A 82 3.83 24.77 -23.52
N SER A 83 3.97 24.43 -22.24
CA SER A 83 5.09 24.92 -21.44
C SER A 83 5.41 23.91 -20.34
N SER A 84 6.45 23.13 -20.61
CA SER A 84 7.26 22.46 -19.61
C SER A 84 7.73 23.48 -18.58
N LYS A 85 7.41 23.26 -17.31
CA LYS A 85 8.34 23.59 -16.22
C LYS A 85 8.75 22.30 -15.55
N ALA A 86 9.90 21.82 -16.00
CA ALA A 86 10.69 20.82 -15.34
C ALA A 86 11.16 21.37 -13.97
N SER A 87 10.85 20.64 -12.90
CA SER A 87 11.70 20.65 -11.71
C SER A 87 12.43 19.32 -11.68
N ALA A 88 13.73 19.39 -11.94
CA ALA A 88 14.64 18.27 -11.99
C ALA A 88 14.91 17.72 -10.58
N LYS A 89 14.99 16.38 -10.48
CA LYS A 89 16.16 15.62 -9.96
C LYS A 89 15.76 14.37 -9.16
N GLN A 90 15.77 13.21 -9.82
CA GLN A 90 16.40 11.99 -9.31
C GLN A 90 16.87 11.17 -10.52
N ASN A 91 18.19 11.10 -10.66
CA ASN A 91 18.92 10.28 -11.62
C ASN A 91 19.20 8.93 -10.94
N SER A 92 18.73 7.83 -11.51
CA SER A 92 19.23 6.49 -11.20
C SER A 92 19.00 5.54 -12.37
N LYS A 93 19.94 5.57 -13.31
CA LYS A 93 20.61 4.41 -13.93
C LYS A 93 19.72 3.23 -14.36
N HIS A 94 19.46 3.18 -15.67
CA HIS A 94 19.79 2.03 -16.55
C HIS A 94 19.63 0.63 -15.94
N THR A 95 18.57 -0.10 -16.31
CA THR A 95 18.72 -1.41 -16.98
C THR A 95 17.57 -1.68 -17.93
N THR A 96 17.98 -1.97 -19.15
CA THR A 96 17.29 -2.50 -20.30
C THR A 96 16.26 -3.60 -20.01
N SER A 97 15.09 -3.41 -20.61
CA SER A 97 14.18 -4.45 -21.11
C SER A 97 14.88 -5.73 -21.58
N LEU A 98 14.57 -6.88 -20.98
CA LEU A 98 14.78 -8.19 -21.59
C LEU A 98 13.78 -9.21 -21.00
N LEU A 99 12.49 -9.05 -21.30
CA LEU A 99 11.56 -10.20 -21.28
C LEU A 99 11.59 -10.85 -22.67
N GLY A 100 12.77 -11.36 -23.02
CA GLY A 100 13.00 -12.15 -24.23
C GLY A 100 13.02 -13.63 -23.85
N SER A 101 12.14 -14.40 -24.46
CA SER A 101 12.19 -15.86 -24.66
C SER A 101 13.02 -16.65 -23.65
N VAL A 102 12.41 -16.99 -22.50
CA VAL A 102 13.01 -17.85 -21.47
C VAL A 102 13.02 -19.30 -21.96
N GLY A 103 14.19 -19.79 -22.39
CA GLY A 103 14.39 -21.19 -22.74
C GLY A 103 14.37 -22.13 -21.51
N PRO A 104 14.22 -23.46 -21.71
CA PRO A 104 14.03 -24.46 -20.65
C PRO A 104 15.15 -24.54 -19.60
N VAL A 105 16.34 -24.01 -19.91
CA VAL A 105 17.52 -24.04 -19.02
C VAL A 105 17.35 -23.15 -17.79
N LEU A 106 16.73 -21.96 -17.93
CA LEU A 106 16.59 -21.03 -16.80
C LEU A 106 15.58 -21.55 -15.77
N ILE A 107 14.50 -22.18 -16.25
CA ILE A 107 13.49 -22.84 -15.40
C ILE A 107 14.15 -23.98 -14.60
N GLY A 108 15.06 -24.72 -15.22
CA GLY A 108 15.85 -25.75 -14.54
C GLY A 108 16.72 -25.18 -13.42
N ILE A 109 17.41 -24.06 -13.66
CA ILE A 109 18.27 -23.42 -12.66
C ILE A 109 17.44 -22.89 -11.48
N LEU A 110 16.30 -22.23 -11.74
CA LEU A 110 15.41 -21.74 -10.68
C LEU A 110 14.85 -22.90 -9.84
N SER A 111 14.45 -23.99 -10.49
CA SER A 111 13.93 -25.19 -9.84
C SER A 111 14.98 -25.86 -8.94
N PHE A 112 16.22 -25.98 -9.41
CA PHE A 112 17.31 -26.56 -8.64
C PHE A 112 17.64 -25.74 -7.38
N ILE A 113 17.64 -24.40 -7.49
CA ILE A 113 17.85 -23.49 -6.36
C ILE A 113 16.70 -23.62 -5.33
N LEU A 114 15.45 -23.70 -5.79
CA LEU A 114 14.28 -23.92 -4.92
C LEU A 114 14.34 -25.27 -4.20
N LEU A 115 14.64 -26.36 -4.90
CA LEU A 115 14.76 -27.70 -4.31
C LEU A 115 15.90 -27.78 -3.29
N ALA A 116 17.04 -27.16 -3.57
CA ALA A 116 18.15 -27.08 -2.63
C ALA A 116 17.78 -26.26 -1.38
N GLY A 117 17.08 -25.13 -1.56
CA GLY A 117 16.60 -24.29 -0.45
C GLY A 117 15.59 -25.00 0.44
N VAL A 118 14.60 -25.71 -0.13
CA VAL A 118 13.61 -26.48 0.64
C VAL A 118 14.28 -27.64 1.38
N LYS A 119 15.19 -28.37 0.73
CA LYS A 119 15.94 -29.46 1.39
C LYS A 119 16.81 -28.94 2.53
N TYR A 120 17.48 -27.80 2.33
CA TYR A 120 18.27 -27.15 3.38
C TYR A 120 17.41 -26.73 4.57
N PHE A 121 16.24 -26.14 4.31
CA PHE A 121 15.29 -25.76 5.35
C PHE A 121 14.72 -26.98 6.12
N PHE A 122 14.38 -28.05 5.41
CA PHE A 122 13.90 -29.29 6.03
C PHE A 122 14.99 -29.96 6.86
N MET A 123 16.24 -29.98 6.37
CA MET A 123 17.39 -30.52 7.11
C MET A 123 17.71 -29.74 8.40
N GLN A 124 17.22 -28.50 8.54
CA GLN A 124 17.38 -27.70 9.75
C GLN A 124 16.30 -28.00 10.80
N THR A 125 15.18 -28.63 10.42
CA THR A 125 14.06 -28.98 11.31
C THR A 125 14.30 -30.27 12.11
N ASP A 126 15.16 -31.18 11.63
CA ASP A 126 15.43 -32.48 12.30
C ASP A 126 16.39 -32.40 13.51
N ARG A 127 16.78 -31.20 13.96
CA ARG A 127 17.74 -30.98 15.07
C ARG A 127 17.10 -30.75 16.46
N PHE A 128 15.80 -30.96 16.61
CA PHE A 128 15.15 -31.00 17.93
C PHE A 128 14.67 -32.42 18.24
N PRO A 129 15.55 -33.33 18.70
CA PRO A 129 15.10 -34.56 19.30
C PRO A 129 14.51 -34.26 20.68
N ASN A 130 13.41 -34.95 20.96
CA ASN A 130 12.69 -35.00 22.21
C ASN A 130 13.63 -35.17 23.41
N GLU A 131 13.65 -34.20 24.31
CA GLU A 131 14.09 -34.42 25.68
C GLU A 131 13.13 -33.73 26.64
N LEU A 132 11.90 -34.27 26.71
CA LEU A 132 11.05 -34.11 27.88
C LEU A 132 10.13 -35.33 28.02
N ALA A 133 10.74 -36.47 28.32
CA ALA A 133 10.01 -37.61 28.84
C ALA A 133 10.90 -38.39 29.83
N THR A 134 10.46 -38.37 31.09
CA THR A 134 10.74 -39.33 32.18
C THR A 134 11.92 -39.03 33.12
N THR A 135 11.56 -39.09 34.42
CA THR A 135 12.32 -39.06 35.70
C THR A 135 12.81 -37.73 36.23
#